data_AF-A0A218VCW5-F1
#
_entry.id   AF-A0A218VCW5-F1
#
_cell.length_a   1.000
_cell.length_b   1.000
_cell.length_c   1.000
_cell.angle_alpha   90.00
_cell.angle_beta   90.00
_cell.angle_gamma   90.00
#
_symmetry.space_group_name_H-M   'P 1'
#
loop_
_entity.id
_entity.type
_entity.pdbx_description
1 polymer ?
#
loop_
_entity_poly.entity_id
_entity_poly.type
_entity_poly.pdbx_seq_one_letter_code
_entity_poly.pdbx_strand_id
1 'polypeptide(L)'
;MHLSGRCVCDSDPLFVEEKHIHAADLVVGALENAFQECDEVIGQEMEATNQTGGCTALAALYFQGKLYVANAGDSRAILVLKDNIVPMSSEFTPESERQRIQHLAFLFPKLLDGEFTRFEFPRRLKGDDVGHKVLYRDYFMEGWGYKTVEKADLKYPLVHGHGKQARLLGTLAVSRGLGDHQLKVIDTNIGVKPFLSCIPKVNVFDFALHDIKEDDVLVMATDGLWDVLCNDEVAHVVRSFLAENRTDPQRFSELAKCLVCRARGKKRGHRWMLDDSHEASYDDISVFVIPLHNREED
;
A
#
# COMPACT_ATOMS: atom_id res chain seq x y z
N MET A 1 19.65 24.16 -5.49
CA MET A 1 20.99 23.52 -5.47
C MET A 1 20.93 22.27 -6.34
N HIS A 2 21.99 21.95 -7.09
CA HIS A 2 22.14 20.68 -7.80
C HIS A 2 22.79 19.63 -6.89
N LEU A 3 22.56 18.34 -7.17
CA LEU A 3 23.21 17.21 -6.47
C LEU A 3 24.75 17.26 -6.52
N SER A 4 25.33 18.04 -7.44
CA SER A 4 26.77 18.33 -7.49
C SER A 4 27.28 19.30 -6.41
N GLY A 5 26.41 19.73 -5.48
CA GLY A 5 26.71 20.76 -4.50
C GLY A 5 26.74 22.18 -5.08
N ARG A 6 26.35 22.35 -6.36
CA ARG A 6 26.34 23.66 -7.01
C ARG A 6 25.07 24.42 -6.63
N CYS A 7 25.23 25.49 -5.87
CA CYS A 7 24.16 26.45 -5.62
C CYS A 7 23.96 27.38 -6.83
N VAL A 8 22.70 27.69 -7.13
CA VAL A 8 22.35 28.65 -8.20
C VAL A 8 22.63 30.09 -7.75
N CYS A 9 22.51 30.34 -6.44
CA CYS A 9 22.93 31.53 -5.72
C CYS A 9 23.27 31.16 -4.27
N ASP A 10 24.06 31.99 -3.58
CA ASP A 10 24.46 31.73 -2.20
C ASP A 10 23.26 31.74 -1.24
N SER A 11 23.27 30.81 -0.29
CA SER A 11 22.28 30.67 0.78
C SER A 11 22.34 31.86 1.73
N ASP A 12 21.20 32.29 2.30
CA ASP A 12 21.20 33.30 3.37
C ASP A 12 21.91 32.70 4.60
N PRO A 13 23.07 33.24 5.01
CA PRO A 13 23.91 32.65 6.06
C PRO A 13 23.27 32.68 7.45
N LEU A 14 22.14 33.38 7.63
CA LEU A 14 21.52 33.57 8.95
C LEU A 14 20.43 32.55 9.30
N PHE A 15 19.89 31.79 8.34
CA PHE A 15 18.63 31.06 8.58
C PHE A 15 18.55 29.60 8.11
N VAL A 16 19.50 29.07 7.33
CA VAL A 16 19.36 27.71 6.78
C VAL A 16 20.70 26.97 6.73
N GLU A 17 20.85 25.93 7.55
CA GLU A 17 21.85 24.88 7.30
C GLU A 17 21.42 24.09 6.05
N GLU A 18 22.36 23.86 5.13
CA GLU A 18 22.08 23.11 3.90
C GLU A 18 21.73 21.66 4.23
N LYS A 19 20.58 21.21 3.74
CA LYS A 19 20.16 19.81 3.89
C LYS A 19 21.05 18.92 3.04
N HIS A 20 21.57 17.85 3.63
CA HIS A 20 22.28 16.81 2.90
C HIS A 20 21.27 15.96 2.11
N ILE A 21 21.23 16.16 0.79
CA ILE A 21 20.36 15.42 -0.14
C ILE A 21 21.22 14.41 -0.90
N HIS A 22 20.86 13.13 -0.80
CA HIS A 22 21.50 12.04 -1.52
C HIS A 22 20.80 11.77 -2.86
N ALA A 23 21.49 11.10 -3.78
CA ALA A 23 20.91 10.72 -5.08
C ALA A 23 19.62 9.87 -4.92
N ALA A 24 19.58 9.01 -3.89
CA ALA A 24 18.39 8.20 -3.58
C ALA A 24 17.17 9.05 -3.22
N ASP A 25 17.35 10.19 -2.53
CA ASP A 25 16.25 11.09 -2.18
C ASP A 25 15.63 11.71 -3.44
N LEU A 26 16.46 12.01 -4.46
CA LEU A 26 15.98 12.49 -5.75
C LEU A 26 15.16 11.42 -6.47
N VAL A 27 15.61 10.17 -6.45
CA VAL A 27 14.88 9.06 -7.09
C VAL A 27 13.55 8.79 -6.38
N VAL A 28 13.52 8.85 -5.05
CA VAL A 28 12.28 8.74 -4.26
C VAL A 28 11.30 9.84 -4.65
N GLY A 29 11.73 11.11 -4.64
CA GLY A 29 10.87 12.23 -5.03
C GLY A 29 10.42 12.15 -6.49
N ALA A 30 11.25 11.63 -7.40
CA ALA A 30 10.87 11.41 -8.79
C ALA A 30 9.78 10.35 -8.93
N LEU A 31 9.84 9.26 -8.16
CA LEU A 31 8.78 8.23 -8.12
C LEU A 31 7.47 8.79 -7.54
N GLU A 32 7.55 9.58 -6.47
CA GLU A 32 6.37 10.23 -5.88
C GLU A 32 5.69 11.18 -6.88
N ASN A 33 6.47 12.03 -7.56
CA ASN A 33 5.95 12.92 -8.60
C ASN A 33 5.38 12.12 -9.77
N ALA A 34 6.05 11.05 -10.23
CA ALA A 34 5.57 10.24 -11.34
C ALA A 34 4.20 9.60 -11.05
N PHE A 35 3.95 9.15 -9.81
CA PHE A 35 2.64 8.64 -9.42
C PHE A 35 1.58 9.74 -9.41
N GLN A 36 1.91 10.93 -8.91
CA GLN A 36 0.99 12.07 -8.92
C GLN A 36 0.65 12.50 -10.35
N GLU A 37 1.66 12.72 -11.20
CA GLU A 37 1.49 13.12 -12.60
C GLU A 37 0.68 12.05 -13.37
N CYS A 38 0.95 10.77 -13.12
CA CYS A 38 0.19 9.67 -13.73
C CYS A 38 -1.28 9.69 -13.30
N ASP A 39 -1.58 9.89 -12.01
CA ASP A 39 -2.94 10.02 -11.50
C ASP A 39 -3.67 11.22 -12.13
N GLU A 40 -3.00 12.37 -12.26
CA GLU A 40 -3.56 13.55 -12.93
C GLU A 40 -3.93 13.27 -14.39
N VAL A 41 -3.05 12.58 -15.14
CA VAL A 41 -3.33 12.18 -16.53
C VAL A 41 -4.51 11.20 -16.59
N ILE A 42 -4.53 10.17 -15.73
CA ILE A 42 -5.64 9.20 -15.65
C ILE A 42 -6.96 9.93 -15.38
N GLY A 43 -6.97 10.87 -14.44
CA GLY A 43 -8.15 11.67 -14.11
C GLY A 43 -8.70 12.45 -15.32
N GLN A 44 -7.80 13.10 -16.08
CA GLN A 44 -8.16 13.85 -17.29
C GLN A 44 -8.71 12.94 -18.38
N GLU A 45 -8.05 11.80 -18.63
CA GLU A 45 -8.47 10.84 -19.65
C GLU A 45 -9.82 10.21 -19.30
N MET A 46 -10.01 9.76 -18.06
CA MET A 46 -11.27 9.16 -17.60
C MET A 46 -12.43 10.15 -17.66
N GLU A 47 -12.20 11.42 -17.32
CA GLU A 47 -13.21 12.47 -17.48
C GLU A 47 -13.57 12.67 -18.96
N ALA A 48 -12.57 12.72 -19.85
CA ALA A 48 -12.78 12.91 -21.28
C ALA A 48 -13.50 11.72 -21.94
N THR A 49 -13.28 10.49 -21.47
CA THR A 49 -13.93 9.27 -21.98
C THR A 49 -15.20 8.90 -21.23
N ASN A 50 -15.58 9.66 -20.19
CA ASN A 50 -16.68 9.37 -19.27
C ASN A 50 -16.60 7.95 -18.69
N GLN A 51 -15.37 7.53 -18.36
CA GLN A 51 -15.07 6.26 -17.71
C GLN A 51 -14.76 6.48 -16.23
N THR A 52 -14.83 5.41 -15.46
CA THR A 52 -14.52 5.42 -14.03
C THR A 52 -13.74 4.17 -13.68
N GLY A 53 -12.88 4.27 -12.68
CA GLY A 53 -12.14 3.15 -12.13
C GLY A 53 -10.87 3.62 -11.47
N GLY A 54 -10.30 2.75 -10.66
CA GLY A 54 -9.02 2.94 -10.03
C GLY A 54 -8.25 1.64 -9.98
N CYS A 55 -6.99 1.74 -9.61
CA CYS A 55 -6.14 0.59 -9.40
C CYS A 55 -5.14 0.83 -8.27
N THR A 56 -4.67 -0.27 -7.70
CA THR A 56 -3.45 -0.24 -6.90
C THR A 56 -2.24 -0.18 -7.82
N ALA A 57 -1.13 0.35 -7.30
CA ALA A 57 0.11 0.46 -8.04
C ALA A 57 1.29 0.05 -7.17
N LEU A 58 2.03 -0.97 -7.62
CA LEU A 58 3.25 -1.46 -7.00
C LEU A 58 4.34 -1.50 -8.08
N ALA A 59 5.36 -0.65 -7.93
CA ALA A 59 6.43 -0.50 -8.90
C ALA A 59 7.79 -0.81 -8.27
N ALA A 60 8.67 -1.44 -9.04
CA ALA A 60 10.05 -1.70 -8.68
C ALA A 60 10.99 -1.04 -9.70
N LEU A 61 11.98 -0.30 -9.22
CA LEU A 61 13.01 0.36 -10.04
C LEU A 61 14.39 -0.01 -9.50
N TYR A 62 15.23 -0.61 -10.35
CA TYR A 62 16.65 -0.77 -10.04
C TYR A 62 17.44 0.38 -10.69
N PHE A 63 18.14 1.15 -9.87
CA PHE A 63 18.91 2.30 -10.35
C PHE A 63 20.12 2.56 -9.44
N GLN A 64 21.30 2.68 -10.03
CA GLN A 64 22.57 2.95 -9.32
C GLN A 64 22.83 2.03 -8.12
N GLY A 65 22.68 0.71 -8.30
CA GLY A 65 22.97 -0.28 -7.24
C GLY A 65 21.91 -0.34 -6.13
N LYS A 66 20.79 0.36 -6.28
CA LYS A 66 19.69 0.37 -5.31
C LYS A 66 18.40 -0.07 -5.99
N LEU A 67 17.59 -0.84 -5.26
CA LEU A 67 16.22 -1.19 -5.62
C LEU A 67 15.26 -0.29 -4.85
N TYR A 68 14.39 0.39 -5.58
CA TYR A 68 13.32 1.24 -5.06
C TYR A 68 12.00 0.52 -5.30
N VAL A 69 11.20 0.34 -4.26
CA VAL A 69 9.86 -0.24 -4.36
C VAL A 69 8.84 0.78 -3.89
N ALA A 70 8.02 1.26 -4.83
CA ALA A 70 6.98 2.25 -4.61
C ALA A 70 5.62 1.55 -4.55
N ASN A 71 4.86 1.73 -3.46
CA ASN A 71 3.55 1.13 -3.28
C ASN A 71 2.45 2.16 -2.97
N ALA A 72 1.33 2.05 -3.69
CA ALA A 72 0.07 2.73 -3.45
C ALA A 72 -1.09 1.73 -3.59
N GLY A 73 -1.51 1.14 -2.47
CA GLY A 73 -2.58 0.13 -2.40
C GLY A 73 -2.23 -1.02 -1.47
N ASP A 74 -2.90 -2.15 -1.66
CA ASP A 74 -2.75 -3.40 -0.88
C ASP A 74 -2.00 -4.52 -1.64
N SER A 75 -1.48 -4.23 -2.84
CA SER A 75 -0.41 -5.05 -3.41
C SER A 75 0.84 -5.00 -2.52
N ARG A 76 1.61 -6.10 -2.48
CA ARG A 76 2.75 -6.23 -1.57
C ARG A 76 3.98 -6.84 -2.23
N ALA A 77 5.15 -6.39 -1.77
CA ALA A 77 6.46 -6.84 -2.22
C ALA A 77 7.34 -7.25 -1.04
N ILE A 78 8.06 -8.36 -1.19
CA ILE A 78 9.07 -8.83 -0.24
C ILE A 78 10.32 -9.30 -0.99
N LEU A 79 11.50 -9.08 -0.40
CA LEU A 79 12.71 -9.79 -0.80
C LEU A 79 12.77 -11.10 -0.02
N VAL A 80 12.97 -12.20 -0.72
CA VAL A 80 13.29 -13.49 -0.12
C VAL A 80 14.78 -13.71 -0.34
N LEU A 81 15.54 -13.46 0.72
CA LEU A 81 16.97 -13.73 0.77
C LEU A 81 17.20 -15.11 1.39
N LYS A 82 18.40 -15.68 1.19
CA LYS A 82 18.79 -16.99 1.74
C LYS A 82 18.38 -17.17 3.21
N ASP A 83 18.74 -16.21 4.06
CA ASP A 83 18.58 -16.31 5.52
C ASP A 83 17.60 -15.28 6.11
N ASN A 84 16.98 -14.44 5.27
CA ASN A 84 16.10 -13.36 5.75
C ASN A 84 14.97 -13.04 4.77
N ILE A 85 13.91 -12.40 5.28
CA ILE A 85 12.83 -11.83 4.48
C ILE A 85 12.83 -10.32 4.75
N VAL A 86 12.90 -9.51 3.70
CA VAL A 86 12.88 -8.04 3.83
C VAL A 86 11.58 -7.52 3.21
N PRO A 87 10.63 -7.02 4.03
CA PRO A 87 9.44 -6.37 3.49
C PRO A 87 9.82 -5.12 2.70
N MET A 88 9.49 -5.10 1.42
CA MET A 88 9.75 -3.95 0.54
C MET A 88 8.52 -3.06 0.34
N SER A 89 7.34 -3.51 0.77
CA SER A 89 6.17 -2.64 0.92
C SER A 89 5.25 -3.12 2.04
N SER A 90 4.24 -2.31 2.36
CA SER A 90 3.17 -2.63 3.30
C SER A 90 1.83 -2.22 2.69
N GLU A 91 0.75 -2.87 3.10
CA GLU A 91 -0.60 -2.61 2.60
C GLU A 91 -1.18 -1.30 3.14
N PHE A 92 -1.73 -0.50 2.24
CA PHE A 92 -2.37 0.77 2.56
C PHE A 92 -3.88 0.62 2.70
N THR A 93 -4.31 0.03 3.80
CA THR A 93 -5.72 -0.11 4.17
C THR A 93 -6.24 1.16 4.87
N PRO A 94 -7.57 1.36 4.93
CA PRO A 94 -8.17 2.44 5.70
C PRO A 94 -7.75 2.45 7.17
N GLU A 95 -7.49 1.29 7.77
CA GLU A 95 -7.05 1.19 9.16
C GLU A 95 -5.58 1.59 9.33
N SER A 96 -4.68 1.13 8.45
CA SER A 96 -3.26 1.48 8.53
C SER A 96 -3.02 2.98 8.32
N GLU A 97 -3.86 3.62 7.50
CA GLU A 97 -3.76 5.05 7.18
C GLU A 97 -4.77 5.93 7.94
N ARG A 98 -5.43 5.39 8.97
CA ARG A 98 -6.48 6.09 9.74
C ARG A 98 -6.04 7.48 10.18
N GLN A 99 -4.84 7.63 10.74
CA GLN A 99 -4.38 8.94 11.24
C GLN A 99 -4.28 9.96 10.10
N ARG A 100 -3.74 9.57 8.93
CA ARG A 100 -3.67 10.45 7.75
C ARG A 100 -5.06 10.88 7.30
N ILE A 101 -5.99 9.93 7.20
CA ILE A 101 -7.38 10.17 6.77
C ILE A 101 -8.10 11.13 7.74
N GLN A 102 -7.98 10.89 9.05
CA GLN A 102 -8.57 11.76 10.07
C GLN A 102 -7.91 13.13 10.14
N HIS A 103 -6.59 13.21 9.92
CA HIS A 103 -5.86 14.47 9.88
C HIS A 103 -6.36 15.33 8.71
N LEU A 104 -6.58 14.73 7.54
CA LEU A 104 -7.15 15.44 6.39
C LEU A 104 -8.55 15.99 6.69
N ALA A 105 -9.39 15.19 7.35
CA ALA A 105 -10.71 15.61 7.82
C ALA A 105 -10.65 16.72 8.89
N PHE A 106 -9.60 16.74 9.71
CA PHE A 106 -9.35 17.81 10.68
C PHE A 106 -8.97 19.12 9.98
N LEU A 107 -8.04 19.07 9.01
CA LEU A 107 -7.60 20.24 8.24
C LEU A 107 -8.71 20.79 7.32
N PHE A 108 -9.51 19.91 6.73
CA PHE A 108 -10.55 20.26 5.76
C PHE A 108 -11.92 19.69 6.14
N PRO A 109 -12.58 20.18 7.21
CA PRO A 109 -13.86 19.64 7.67
C PRO A 109 -14.99 19.68 6.64
N LYS A 110 -14.89 20.57 5.64
CA LYS A 110 -15.86 20.67 4.53
C LYS A 110 -15.91 19.39 3.68
N LEU A 111 -14.84 18.60 3.63
CA LEU A 111 -14.81 17.32 2.90
C LEU A 111 -15.76 16.27 3.49
N LEU A 112 -16.21 16.46 4.74
CA LEU A 112 -17.12 15.53 5.42
C LEU A 112 -18.59 15.76 5.05
N ASP A 113 -18.90 16.91 4.44
CA ASP A 113 -20.25 17.38 4.07
C ASP A 113 -21.33 17.18 5.15
N GLY A 114 -20.93 17.19 6.43
CA GLY A 114 -21.83 16.94 7.54
C GLY A 114 -22.26 15.48 7.72
N GLU A 115 -21.90 14.56 6.84
CA GLU A 115 -22.27 13.13 6.86
C GLU A 115 -21.31 12.28 7.72
N PHE A 116 -20.03 12.68 7.77
CA PHE A 116 -18.98 11.94 8.45
C PHE A 116 -18.50 12.61 9.74
N THR A 117 -18.06 11.80 10.70
CA THR A 117 -17.25 12.23 11.83
C THR A 117 -15.81 11.79 11.62
N ARG A 118 -14.87 12.68 11.97
CA ARG A 118 -13.46 12.32 11.98
C ARG A 118 -13.10 11.41 13.15
N PHE A 119 -13.86 11.45 14.24
CA PHE A 119 -13.56 10.64 15.41
C PHE A 119 -13.83 9.18 15.12
N GLU A 120 -12.96 8.32 15.65
CA GLU A 120 -13.24 6.90 15.69
C GLU A 120 -13.75 6.50 17.06
N PHE A 121 -14.73 5.60 17.05
CA PHE A 121 -15.31 4.99 18.23
C PHE A 121 -15.20 3.47 18.09
N PRO A 122 -15.12 2.69 19.19
CA PRO A 122 -15.02 1.23 19.13
C PRO A 122 -16.24 0.56 18.47
N ARG A 123 -17.35 1.28 18.36
CA ARG A 123 -18.57 0.84 17.67
C ARG A 123 -19.33 2.04 17.13
N ARG A 124 -20.30 1.76 16.26
CA ARG A 124 -21.32 2.74 15.85
C ARG A 124 -22.06 3.29 17.08
N LEU A 125 -22.06 4.61 17.23
CA LEU A 125 -22.83 5.29 18.26
C LEU A 125 -24.31 5.41 17.86
N LYS A 126 -25.18 5.44 18.87
CA LYS A 126 -26.64 5.58 18.76
C LYS A 126 -27.11 6.80 19.55
N GLY A 127 -28.36 7.22 19.34
CA GLY A 127 -28.94 8.37 20.05
C GLY A 127 -28.85 8.27 21.58
N ASP A 128 -29.01 7.05 22.12
CA ASP A 128 -28.92 6.78 23.56
C ASP A 128 -27.52 7.01 24.14
N ASP A 129 -26.47 7.08 23.30
CA ASP A 129 -25.11 7.36 23.77
C ASP A 129 -24.90 8.86 24.05
N VAL A 130 -25.74 9.76 23.53
CA VAL A 130 -25.58 11.21 23.65
C VAL A 130 -25.61 11.65 25.12
N GLY A 131 -24.60 12.41 25.54
CA GLY A 131 -24.43 12.83 26.94
C GLY A 131 -23.64 11.85 27.80
N HIS A 132 -23.36 10.64 27.33
CA HIS A 132 -22.52 9.66 28.03
C HIS A 132 -21.06 9.74 27.60
N LYS A 133 -20.14 9.34 28.48
CA LYS A 133 -18.72 9.20 28.15
C LYS A 133 -18.48 7.88 27.43
N VAL A 134 -17.85 7.94 26.27
CA VAL A 134 -17.43 6.76 25.49
C VAL A 134 -15.95 6.86 25.13
N LEU A 135 -15.35 5.72 24.80
CA LEU A 135 -14.00 5.68 24.25
C LEU A 135 -14.01 6.27 22.84
N TYR A 136 -13.01 7.07 22.52
CA TYR A 136 -12.78 7.60 21.19
C TYR A 136 -11.28 7.75 20.91
N ARG A 137 -10.93 7.95 19.64
CA ARG A 137 -9.62 8.46 19.24
C ARG A 137 -9.71 9.42 18.05
N ASP A 138 -8.80 10.38 18.02
CA ASP A 138 -8.64 11.36 16.94
C ASP A 138 -7.29 11.16 16.21
N TYR A 139 -7.00 11.99 15.20
CA TYR A 139 -5.86 11.84 14.30
C TYR A 139 -4.49 11.79 15.00
N PHE A 140 -4.33 12.50 16.11
CA PHE A 140 -3.06 12.57 16.87
C PHE A 140 -2.90 11.47 17.92
N MET A 141 -3.92 10.63 18.10
CA MET A 141 -3.93 9.59 19.14
C MET A 141 -3.56 8.24 18.55
N GLU A 142 -2.63 7.52 19.17
CA GLU A 142 -2.42 6.08 18.94
C GLU A 142 -3.32 5.24 19.87
N GLY A 143 -3.48 5.68 21.13
CA GLY A 143 -4.35 5.06 22.12
C GLY A 143 -5.80 5.56 22.08
N TRP A 144 -6.53 5.32 23.17
CA TRP A 144 -7.93 5.71 23.35
C TRP A 144 -8.10 6.70 24.49
N GLY A 145 -9.00 7.68 24.32
CA GLY A 145 -9.43 8.62 25.36
C GLY A 145 -10.93 8.53 25.60
N TYR A 146 -11.43 9.29 26.59
CA TYR A 146 -12.87 9.43 26.82
C TYR A 146 -13.38 10.79 26.35
N LYS A 147 -14.52 10.81 25.67
CA LYS A 147 -15.28 12.03 25.40
C LYS A 147 -16.76 11.83 25.70
N THR A 148 -17.42 12.91 26.07
CA THR A 148 -18.88 12.95 26.12
C THR A 148 -19.42 12.99 24.68
N VAL A 149 -20.40 12.14 24.38
CA VAL A 149 -20.99 12.05 23.04
C VAL A 149 -21.93 13.23 22.80
N GLU A 150 -21.80 13.83 21.62
CA GLU A 150 -22.64 14.88 21.07
C GLU A 150 -23.41 14.33 19.86
N LYS A 151 -24.48 15.02 19.44
CA LYS A 151 -25.26 14.61 18.25
C LYS A 151 -24.40 14.51 16.98
N ALA A 152 -23.37 15.34 16.86
CA ALA A 152 -22.45 15.33 15.71
C ALA A 152 -21.60 14.05 15.62
N ASP A 153 -21.45 13.29 16.71
CA ASP A 153 -20.68 12.04 16.73
C ASP A 153 -21.46 10.85 16.18
N LEU A 154 -22.77 10.99 15.99
CA LEU A 154 -23.62 9.95 15.41
C LEU A 154 -23.43 9.82 13.89
N LYS A 155 -22.66 10.72 13.28
CA LYS A 155 -22.26 10.73 11.86
C LYS A 155 -21.36 9.56 11.51
N TYR A 156 -21.32 9.14 10.24
CA TYR A 156 -20.58 7.97 9.77
C TYR A 156 -19.06 8.08 10.03
N PRO A 157 -18.36 7.00 10.48
CA PRO A 157 -16.92 7.05 10.64
C PRO A 157 -16.21 7.14 9.29
N LEU A 158 -15.01 7.73 9.25
CA LEU A 158 -14.19 7.73 8.03
C LEU A 158 -13.69 6.35 7.63
N VAL A 159 -13.47 5.47 8.61
CA VAL A 159 -13.08 4.07 8.42
C VAL A 159 -14.23 3.18 8.93
N HIS A 160 -14.84 2.43 8.02
CA HIS A 160 -15.95 1.53 8.32
C HIS A 160 -15.47 0.08 8.38
N GLY A 161 -15.87 -0.68 9.40
CA GLY A 161 -15.46 -2.08 9.54
C GLY A 161 -14.07 -2.23 10.16
N HIS A 162 -13.53 -3.45 10.10
CA HIS A 162 -12.23 -3.82 10.68
C HIS A 162 -11.59 -4.94 9.86
N GLY A 163 -10.25 -4.99 9.81
CA GLY A 163 -9.49 -5.97 9.03
C GLY A 163 -9.84 -5.91 7.55
N LYS A 164 -10.02 -7.07 6.91
CA LYS A 164 -10.39 -7.17 5.47
C LYS A 164 -11.73 -6.52 5.11
N GLN A 165 -12.59 -6.24 6.10
CA GLN A 165 -13.86 -5.54 5.90
C GLN A 165 -13.74 -4.03 6.09
N ALA A 166 -12.55 -3.52 6.41
CA ALA A 166 -12.31 -2.09 6.51
C ALA A 166 -12.57 -1.39 5.17
N ARG A 167 -13.30 -0.27 5.19
CA ARG A 167 -13.64 0.50 4.00
C ARG A 167 -13.46 2.01 4.26
N LEU A 168 -12.69 2.65 3.40
CA LEU A 168 -12.55 4.10 3.34
C LEU A 168 -13.89 4.71 2.96
N LEU A 169 -14.45 5.52 3.86
CA LEU A 169 -15.78 6.12 3.73
C LEU A 169 -16.88 5.09 3.42
N GLY A 170 -16.71 3.83 3.84
CA GLY A 170 -17.65 2.76 3.52
C GLY A 170 -17.61 2.29 2.05
N THR A 171 -16.64 2.76 1.25
CA THR A 171 -16.59 2.55 -0.21
C THR A 171 -15.43 1.66 -0.63
N LEU A 172 -14.17 2.08 -0.41
CA LEU A 172 -12.98 1.38 -0.93
C LEU A 172 -12.26 0.56 0.14
N ALA A 173 -11.74 -0.61 -0.21
CA ALA A 173 -10.92 -1.44 0.69
C ALA A 173 -9.49 -0.93 0.88
N VAL A 174 -9.06 0.01 0.03
CA VAL A 174 -7.74 0.66 0.06
C VAL A 174 -7.87 2.15 0.41
N SER A 175 -6.75 2.71 0.88
CA SER A 175 -6.62 4.14 1.18
C SER A 175 -5.62 4.87 0.27
N ARG A 176 -4.92 4.11 -0.57
CA ARG A 176 -4.05 4.63 -1.63
C ARG A 176 -4.29 3.88 -2.94
N GLY A 177 -4.11 4.57 -4.07
CA GLY A 177 -4.34 4.05 -5.41
C GLY A 177 -4.40 5.17 -6.44
N LEU A 178 -4.32 4.79 -7.72
CA LEU A 178 -4.47 5.69 -8.86
C LEU A 178 -5.91 5.65 -9.37
N GLY A 179 -6.37 6.71 -10.04
CA GLY A 179 -7.73 6.78 -10.59
C GLY A 179 -8.77 7.10 -9.53
N ASP A 180 -10.02 6.67 -9.73
CA ASP A 180 -11.18 6.93 -8.86
C ASP A 180 -11.48 8.43 -8.62
N HIS A 181 -11.16 9.29 -9.60
CA HIS A 181 -11.39 10.74 -9.53
C HIS A 181 -12.87 11.09 -9.39
N GLN A 182 -13.73 10.37 -10.11
CA GLN A 182 -15.18 10.58 -10.12
C GLN A 182 -15.92 9.64 -9.15
N LEU A 183 -15.21 8.77 -8.42
CA LEU A 183 -15.83 7.84 -7.48
C LEU A 183 -16.35 8.60 -6.26
N LYS A 184 -17.65 8.40 -5.99
CA LYS A 184 -18.35 9.00 -4.86
C LYS A 184 -18.78 7.92 -3.88
N VAL A 185 -18.90 8.31 -2.61
CA VAL A 185 -19.51 7.46 -1.60
C VAL A 185 -20.99 7.24 -1.94
N ILE A 186 -21.43 5.99 -1.85
CA ILE A 186 -22.81 5.57 -2.13
C ILE A 186 -23.82 6.47 -1.40
N ASP A 187 -24.86 6.90 -2.12
CA ASP A 187 -25.93 7.79 -1.64
C ASP A 187 -25.48 9.18 -1.15
N THR A 188 -24.27 9.63 -1.52
CA THR A 188 -23.79 10.98 -1.20
C THR A 188 -23.16 11.66 -2.42
N ASN A 189 -22.82 12.95 -2.29
CA ASN A 189 -22.01 13.68 -3.28
C ASN A 189 -20.52 13.78 -2.91
N ILE A 190 -20.08 13.03 -1.89
CA ILE A 190 -18.72 13.11 -1.35
C ILE A 190 -17.81 12.23 -2.20
N GLY A 191 -16.79 12.83 -2.81
CA GLY A 191 -15.75 12.10 -3.53
C GLY A 191 -14.84 11.32 -2.57
N VAL A 192 -14.29 10.19 -3.03
CA VAL A 192 -13.29 9.44 -2.25
C VAL A 192 -11.95 10.15 -2.19
N LYS A 193 -11.60 10.92 -3.23
CA LYS A 193 -10.48 11.87 -3.19
C LYS A 193 -10.92 13.15 -2.45
N PRO A 194 -10.06 13.76 -1.61
CA PRO A 194 -8.63 13.47 -1.45
C PRO A 194 -8.29 12.43 -0.35
N PHE A 195 -9.27 11.71 0.20
CA PHE A 195 -8.97 10.70 1.22
C PHE A 195 -8.22 9.49 0.64
N LEU A 196 -8.58 9.06 -0.58
CA LEU A 196 -7.78 8.17 -1.41
C LEU A 196 -6.57 8.94 -1.97
N SER A 197 -5.35 8.53 -1.60
CA SER A 197 -4.12 9.20 -2.05
C SER A 197 -3.40 8.40 -3.15
N CYS A 198 -2.97 9.07 -4.21
CA CYS A 198 -2.13 8.45 -5.24
C CYS A 198 -0.63 8.40 -4.85
N ILE A 199 -0.23 9.07 -3.77
CA ILE A 199 1.18 9.21 -3.40
C ILE A 199 1.69 7.88 -2.83
N PRO A 200 2.72 7.27 -3.44
CA PRO A 200 3.25 6.00 -2.97
C PRO A 200 4.06 6.17 -1.70
N LYS A 201 4.33 5.07 -1.00
CA LYS A 201 5.49 4.98 -0.11
C LYS A 201 6.60 4.24 -0.83
N VAL A 202 7.80 4.83 -0.83
CA VAL A 202 8.98 4.25 -1.46
C VAL A 202 9.92 3.68 -0.40
N ASN A 203 10.22 2.39 -0.49
CA ASN A 203 11.29 1.76 0.29
C ASN A 203 12.52 1.52 -0.60
N VAL A 204 13.71 1.69 -0.03
CA VAL A 204 14.98 1.58 -0.75
C VAL A 204 15.81 0.46 -0.15
N PHE A 205 16.28 -0.44 -1.02
CA PHE A 205 17.20 -1.52 -0.67
C PHE A 205 18.52 -1.31 -1.39
N ASP A 206 19.61 -1.25 -0.62
CA ASP A 206 20.96 -1.03 -1.13
C ASP A 206 21.70 -2.36 -1.29
N PHE A 207 22.06 -2.71 -2.52
CA PHE A 207 22.77 -3.96 -2.83
C PHE A 207 24.18 -3.96 -2.25
N ALA A 208 24.82 -2.80 -2.10
CA ALA A 208 26.18 -2.73 -1.57
C ALA A 208 26.27 -3.15 -0.09
N LEU A 209 25.13 -3.19 0.61
CA LEU A 209 25.04 -3.58 2.01
C LEU A 209 24.72 -5.07 2.22
N HIS A 210 24.50 -5.82 1.15
CA HIS A 210 24.00 -7.19 1.21
C HIS A 210 24.77 -8.11 0.27
N ASP A 211 25.00 -9.34 0.73
CA ASP A 211 25.64 -10.39 -0.05
C ASP A 211 24.58 -11.19 -0.81
N ILE A 212 24.22 -10.70 -1.99
CA ILE A 212 23.15 -11.24 -2.84
C ILE A 212 23.56 -12.59 -3.43
N LYS A 213 22.67 -13.57 -3.32
CA LYS A 213 22.86 -14.94 -3.81
C LYS A 213 22.03 -15.21 -5.06
N GLU A 214 22.43 -16.23 -5.80
CA GLU A 214 21.78 -16.68 -7.05
C GLU A 214 20.28 -16.98 -6.89
N ASP A 215 19.86 -17.40 -5.70
CA ASP A 215 18.47 -17.76 -5.37
C ASP A 215 17.72 -16.62 -4.65
N ASP A 216 18.34 -15.47 -4.44
CA ASP A 216 17.68 -14.31 -3.82
C ASP A 216 16.79 -13.61 -4.85
N VAL A 217 15.54 -13.34 -4.46
CA VAL A 217 14.50 -12.82 -5.37
C VAL A 217 13.68 -11.72 -4.72
N LEU A 218 13.18 -10.81 -5.54
CA LEU A 218 12.04 -9.96 -5.21
C LEU A 218 10.75 -10.65 -5.64
N VAL A 219 9.82 -10.84 -4.70
CA VAL A 219 8.46 -11.30 -4.98
C VAL A 219 7.51 -10.11 -4.86
N MET A 220 6.75 -9.84 -5.92
CA MET A 220 5.71 -8.81 -5.95
C MET A 220 4.39 -9.48 -6.33
N ALA A 221 3.31 -9.18 -5.64
CA ALA A 221 2.01 -9.73 -6.01
C ALA A 221 0.84 -8.84 -5.56
N THR A 222 -0.30 -9.08 -6.18
CA THR A 222 -1.60 -8.54 -5.74
C THR A 222 -2.04 -9.19 -4.42
N ASP A 223 -2.96 -8.54 -3.73
CA ASP A 223 -3.63 -9.05 -2.54
C ASP A 223 -4.20 -10.47 -2.73
N GLY A 224 -4.63 -10.84 -3.93
CA GLY A 224 -5.04 -12.21 -4.26
C GLY A 224 -4.03 -13.31 -3.88
N LEU A 225 -2.73 -13.02 -3.78
CA LEU A 225 -1.72 -13.91 -3.17
C LEU A 225 -1.68 -13.75 -1.64
N TRP A 226 -1.52 -12.51 -1.19
CA TRP A 226 -1.20 -12.15 0.20
C TRP A 226 -2.36 -12.34 1.18
N ASP A 227 -3.58 -12.41 0.65
CA ASP A 227 -4.78 -12.66 1.41
C ASP A 227 -4.85 -14.07 2.00
N VAL A 228 -4.10 -15.00 1.40
CA VAL A 228 -4.15 -16.43 1.74
C VAL A 228 -2.78 -17.02 2.04
N LEU A 229 -1.68 -16.33 1.72
CA LEU A 229 -0.32 -16.72 2.09
C LEU A 229 0.41 -15.59 2.82
N CYS A 230 1.04 -15.92 3.95
CA CYS A 230 1.89 -14.99 4.67
C CYS A 230 3.32 -14.95 4.09
N ASN A 231 4.11 -13.96 4.54
CA ASN A 231 5.48 -13.77 4.06
C ASN A 231 6.36 -15.02 4.25
N ASP A 232 6.26 -15.68 5.41
CA ASP A 232 7.04 -16.88 5.73
C ASP A 232 6.66 -18.07 4.85
N GLU A 233 5.37 -18.25 4.55
CA GLU A 233 4.89 -19.30 3.66
C GLU A 233 5.39 -19.10 2.23
N VAL A 234 5.31 -17.87 1.71
CA VAL A 234 5.85 -17.53 0.39
C VAL A 234 7.36 -17.75 0.35
N ALA A 235 8.10 -17.26 1.35
CA ALA A 235 9.55 -17.45 1.42
C ALA A 235 9.95 -18.93 1.50
N HIS A 236 9.20 -19.75 2.24
CA HIS A 236 9.44 -21.18 2.31
C HIS A 236 9.26 -21.87 0.94
N VAL A 237 8.20 -21.52 0.21
CA VAL A 237 7.95 -22.03 -1.14
C VAL A 237 9.07 -21.61 -2.10
N VAL A 238 9.44 -20.33 -2.09
CA VAL A 238 10.51 -19.77 -2.93
C VAL A 238 11.83 -20.52 -2.71
N ARG A 239 12.28 -20.65 -1.45
CA ARG A 239 13.56 -21.29 -1.11
C ARG A 239 13.57 -22.77 -1.50
N SER A 240 12.50 -23.50 -1.20
CA SER A 240 12.40 -24.92 -1.52
C SER A 240 12.37 -25.15 -3.04
N PHE A 241 11.54 -24.38 -3.76
CA PHE A 241 11.40 -24.51 -5.21
C PHE A 241 12.71 -24.18 -5.94
N LEU A 242 13.39 -23.09 -5.60
CA LEU A 242 14.62 -22.69 -6.29
C LEU A 242 15.79 -23.65 -6.00
N ALA A 243 15.83 -24.24 -4.80
CA ALA A 243 16.83 -25.25 -4.44
C ALA A 243 16.65 -26.54 -5.26
N GLU A 244 15.41 -26.97 -5.51
CA GLU A 244 15.10 -28.18 -6.29
C GLU A 244 15.23 -27.97 -7.81
N ASN A 245 15.10 -26.73 -8.29
CA ASN A 245 15.05 -26.41 -9.72
C ASN A 245 16.24 -25.55 -10.19
N ARG A 246 17.43 -25.70 -9.58
CA ARG A 246 18.63 -24.89 -9.88
C ARG A 246 19.03 -24.88 -11.36
N THR A 247 18.87 -26.00 -12.05
CA THR A 247 19.30 -26.16 -13.45
C THR A 247 18.25 -25.71 -14.46
N ASP A 248 17.02 -25.41 -14.02
CA ASP A 248 15.95 -24.99 -14.92
C ASP A 248 16.09 -23.48 -15.25
N PRO A 249 16.32 -23.12 -16.51
CA PRO A 249 16.40 -21.71 -16.91
C PRO A 249 15.08 -20.94 -16.72
N GLN A 250 13.94 -21.63 -16.62
CA GLN A 250 12.62 -21.03 -16.43
C GLN A 250 12.16 -21.05 -14.95
N ARG A 251 13.03 -21.44 -14.02
CA ARG A 251 12.67 -21.65 -12.61
C ARG A 251 11.96 -20.47 -11.94
N PHE A 252 12.28 -19.22 -12.29
CA PHE A 252 11.61 -18.05 -11.71
C PHE A 252 10.19 -17.86 -12.24
N SER A 253 9.98 -18.08 -13.54
CA SER A 253 8.66 -18.09 -14.17
C SER A 253 7.79 -19.22 -13.64
N GLU A 254 8.35 -20.43 -13.50
CA GLU A 254 7.65 -21.57 -12.92
C GLU A 254 7.36 -21.40 -11.43
N LEU A 255 8.25 -20.73 -10.68
CA LEU A 255 7.98 -20.35 -9.29
C LEU A 255 6.82 -19.35 -9.19
N ALA A 256 6.75 -18.34 -10.05
CA ALA A 256 5.61 -17.42 -10.08
C ALA A 256 4.28 -18.18 -10.33
N LYS A 257 4.26 -19.11 -11.29
CA LYS A 257 3.11 -20.00 -11.53
C LYS A 257 2.80 -20.88 -10.32
N CYS A 258 3.83 -21.41 -9.65
CA CYS A 258 3.68 -22.22 -8.44
C CYS A 258 2.97 -21.43 -7.34
N LEU A 259 3.38 -20.18 -7.10
CA LEU A 259 2.75 -19.29 -6.13
C LEU A 259 1.29 -18.98 -6.49
N VAL A 260 0.99 -18.69 -7.76
CA VAL A 260 -0.39 -18.50 -8.25
C VAL A 260 -1.25 -19.74 -8.01
N CYS A 261 -0.76 -20.92 -8.41
CA CYS A 261 -1.46 -22.18 -8.22
C CYS A 261 -1.68 -22.50 -6.74
N ARG A 262 -0.70 -22.18 -5.89
CA ARG A 262 -0.80 -22.40 -4.45
C ARG A 262 -1.87 -21.51 -3.84
N ALA A 263 -1.89 -20.21 -4.17
CA ALA A 263 -2.91 -19.28 -3.69
C ALA A 263 -4.31 -19.62 -4.21
N ARG A 264 -4.45 -20.05 -5.47
CA ARG A 264 -5.72 -20.50 -6.03
C ARG A 264 -6.25 -21.79 -5.39
N GLY A 265 -5.35 -22.63 -4.87
CA GLY A 265 -5.68 -23.88 -4.21
C GLY A 265 -6.37 -24.89 -5.15
N LYS A 266 -7.14 -25.81 -4.56
CA LYS A 266 -7.87 -26.85 -5.29
C LYS A 266 -9.36 -26.76 -4.98
N LYS A 267 -10.19 -27.02 -5.99
CA LYS A 267 -11.64 -27.11 -5.81
C LYS A 267 -11.98 -28.39 -5.04
N ARG A 268 -12.54 -28.25 -3.83
CA ARG A 268 -13.07 -29.35 -3.01
C ARG A 268 -14.56 -29.13 -2.78
N GLY A 269 -15.38 -29.82 -3.58
CA GLY A 269 -16.83 -29.60 -3.62
C GLY A 269 -17.19 -28.25 -4.24
N HIS A 270 -17.82 -27.37 -3.45
CA HIS A 270 -18.21 -26.02 -3.88
C HIS A 270 -17.24 -24.91 -3.44
N ARG A 271 -16.17 -25.24 -2.70
CA ARG A 271 -15.19 -24.26 -2.21
C ARG A 271 -13.81 -24.52 -2.79
N TRP A 272 -13.04 -23.44 -2.97
CA TRP A 272 -11.62 -23.50 -3.26
C TRP A 272 -10.85 -23.49 -1.95
N MET A 273 -9.99 -24.49 -1.75
CA MET A 273 -9.30 -24.73 -0.49
C MET A 273 -7.81 -24.91 -0.73
N LEU A 274 -7.01 -24.37 0.19
CA LEU A 274 -5.58 -24.65 0.29
C LEU A 274 -5.37 -26.08 0.82
N ASP A 275 -4.13 -26.59 0.71
CA ASP A 275 -3.81 -27.96 1.12
C ASP A 275 -3.93 -28.17 2.65
N ASP A 276 -3.79 -27.10 3.43
CA ASP A 276 -3.97 -27.06 4.88
C ASP A 276 -5.43 -26.83 5.32
N SER A 277 -6.37 -26.81 4.37
CA SER A 277 -7.82 -26.62 4.58
C SER A 277 -8.25 -25.21 5.00
N HIS A 278 -7.40 -24.18 4.80
CA HIS A 278 -7.86 -22.78 4.75
C HIS A 278 -8.51 -22.45 3.41
N GLU A 279 -9.29 -21.37 3.36
CA GLU A 279 -9.91 -20.91 2.11
C GLU A 279 -8.84 -20.39 1.14
N ALA A 280 -8.93 -20.83 -0.11
CA ALA A 280 -8.05 -20.34 -1.17
C ALA A 280 -8.55 -19.01 -1.72
N SER A 281 -7.70 -18.35 -2.51
CA SER A 281 -8.03 -17.05 -3.08
C SER A 281 -9.12 -17.16 -4.15
N TYR A 282 -10.12 -16.30 -4.04
CA TYR A 282 -11.19 -16.11 -5.02
C TYR A 282 -10.94 -14.91 -5.95
N ASP A 283 -9.87 -14.16 -5.71
CA ASP A 283 -9.54 -12.93 -6.44
C ASP A 283 -8.65 -13.20 -7.66
N ASP A 284 -8.37 -12.16 -8.45
CA ASP A 284 -7.33 -12.16 -9.46
C ASP A 284 -5.95 -12.20 -8.81
N ILE A 285 -5.07 -13.07 -9.32
CA ILE A 285 -3.76 -13.34 -8.72
C ILE A 285 -2.69 -13.06 -9.76
N SER A 286 -1.91 -12.00 -9.52
CA SER A 286 -0.73 -11.67 -10.32
C SER A 286 0.51 -11.74 -9.44
N VAL A 287 1.55 -12.44 -9.89
CA VAL A 287 2.81 -12.64 -9.16
C VAL A 287 3.99 -12.42 -10.09
N PHE A 288 4.95 -11.61 -9.65
CA PHE A 288 6.26 -11.46 -10.25
C PHE A 288 7.31 -12.03 -9.31
N VAL A 289 8.26 -12.77 -9.88
CA VAL A 289 9.45 -13.28 -9.19
C VAL A 289 10.66 -12.81 -9.98
N ILE A 290 11.43 -11.91 -9.40
CA ILE A 290 12.52 -11.20 -10.07
C ILE A 290 13.84 -11.61 -9.40
N PRO A 291 14.75 -12.29 -10.11
CA PRO A 291 16.07 -12.62 -9.56
C PRO A 291 16.88 -11.35 -9.29
N LEU A 292 17.59 -11.34 -8.17
CA LEU A 292 18.43 -10.21 -7.76
C LEU A 292 19.89 -10.36 -8.20
N HIS A 293 20.37 -11.59 -8.36
CA HIS A 293 21.74 -11.85 -8.80
C HIS A 293 21.89 -11.60 -10.30
N ASN A 294 22.85 -10.76 -10.69
CA ASN A 294 23.20 -10.53 -12.08
C ASN A 294 24.30 -11.50 -12.52
N ARG A 295 23.96 -12.48 -13.37
CA ARG A 295 24.93 -13.46 -13.90
C ARG A 295 25.94 -12.87 -14.90
N GLU A 296 25.72 -11.64 -15.39
CA GLU A 296 26.63 -10.99 -16.35
C GLU A 296 27.80 -10.23 -15.69
N GLU A 297 27.85 -10.17 -14.36
CA GLU A 297 28.90 -9.51 -13.58
C GLU A 297 29.94 -10.49 -12.97
N ASP A 298 29.78 -11.79 -13.20
CA ASP A 298 30.71 -12.87 -12.80
C ASP A 298 31.68 -13.26 -13.95
#